data_AF-A0A3D5Y5X2-F1
#
_entry.id   AF-A0A3D5Y5X2-F1
#
_cell.length_a   1.000
_cell.length_b   1.000
_cell.length_c   1.000
_cell.angle_alpha   90.00
_cell.angle_beta   90.00
_cell.angle_gamma   90.00
#
_symmetry.space_group_name_H-M   'P 1'
#
loop_
_entity.id
_entity.type
_entity.pdbx_description
1 polymer ?
#
loop_
_entity_poly.entity_id
_entity_poly.type
_entity_poly.pdbx_seq_one_letter_code
_entity_poly.pdbx_strand_id
1 'polypeptide(L)' 'MSEPAVAVERESMEVDVVIVGAGPAGLASACHLMQLAKQNELDLNVVVLEKAAAVGDHILSGAVIE' A
#
# COMPACT_ATOMS: atom_id res chain seq x y z
N MET A 1 -3.27 38.57 12.45
CA MET A 1 -2.45 38.52 11.22
C MET A 1 -2.21 37.05 10.94
N SER A 2 -2.91 36.49 9.96
CA SER A 2 -2.77 35.09 9.55
C SER A 2 -1.53 34.96 8.67
N GLU A 3 -0.53 34.18 9.08
CA GLU A 3 0.57 33.79 8.19
C GLU A 3 0.00 33.10 6.94
N PRO A 4 0.50 33.42 5.73
CA PRO A 4 0.09 32.70 4.54
C PRO A 4 0.60 31.26 4.67
N ALA A 5 -0.28 30.28 4.52
CA ALA A 5 0.09 28.88 4.50
C ALA A 5 1.15 28.67 3.41
N VAL A 6 2.38 28.34 3.81
CA VAL A 6 3.44 27.94 2.88
C VAL A 6 2.92 26.73 2.12
N ALA A 7 2.81 26.84 0.80
CA ALA A 7 2.41 25.72 -0.03
C ALA A 7 3.50 24.64 0.09
N VAL A 8 3.18 23.55 0.80
CA VAL A 8 4.05 22.38 0.90
C VAL A 8 4.08 21.70 -0.47
N GLU A 9 5.26 21.66 -1.09
CA GLU A 9 5.48 20.89 -2.31
C GLU A 9 5.28 19.39 -1.99
N ARG A 10 4.40 18.73 -2.75
CA ARG A 10 4.07 17.32 -2.51
C ARG A 10 4.95 16.44 -3.38
N GLU A 11 5.60 15.46 -2.76
CA GLU A 11 6.32 14.41 -3.48
C GLU A 11 5.32 13.49 -4.21
N SER A 12 5.69 13.01 -5.40
CA SER A 12 4.87 12.14 -6.24
C SER A 12 5.72 11.04 -6.87
N MET A 13 5.16 9.84 -7.00
CA MET A 13 5.74 8.72 -7.73
C MET A 13 4.71 8.12 -8.68
N GLU A 14 5.15 7.67 -9.87
CA GLU A 14 4.31 6.91 -10.79
C GLU A 14 4.38 5.42 -10.46
N VAL A 15 3.21 4.77 -10.40
CA VAL A 15 3.03 3.34 -10.12
C VAL A 15 1.84 2.83 -10.92
N ASP A 16 1.82 1.54 -11.26
CA ASP A 16 0.68 0.94 -11.96
C ASP A 16 -0.49 0.69 -11.01
N VAL A 17 -0.18 0.26 -9.78
CA VAL A 17 -1.17 -0.02 -8.74
C VAL A 17 -0.68 0.51 -7.39
N VAL A 18 -1.51 1.30 -6.72
CA VAL A 18 -1.32 1.68 -5.32
C VAL A 18 -2.36 1.02 -4.44
N ILE A 19 -1.92 0.37 -3.37
CA ILE A 19 -2.77 -0.24 -2.34
C ILE A 19 -2.56 0.53 -1.05
N VAL A 20 -3.65 1.03 -0.46
CA VAL A 20 -3.62 1.78 0.81
C VAL A 20 -4.06 0.86 1.95
N GLY A 21 -3.11 0.57 2.86
CA GLY A 21 -3.23 -0.33 4.00
C GLY A 21 -2.55 -1.68 3.76
N ALA A 22 -1.56 -2.03 4.58
CA ALA A 22 -0.88 -3.33 4.56
C ALA A 22 -1.54 -4.34 5.53
N GLY A 23 -2.87 -4.37 5.57
CA GLY A 23 -3.64 -5.41 6.26
C GLY A 23 -3.74 -6.69 5.43
N PRO A 24 -4.42 -7.74 5.94
CA PRO A 24 -4.55 -9.02 5.23
C PRO A 24 -5.12 -8.89 3.81
N ALA A 25 -6.13 -8.04 3.63
CA ALA A 25 -6.74 -7.80 2.32
C ALA A 25 -5.75 -7.11 1.35
N GLY A 26 -5.10 -6.02 1.77
CA GLY A 26 -4.17 -5.29 0.93
C GLY A 26 -2.96 -6.13 0.52
N LEU A 27 -2.39 -6.88 1.46
CA LEU A 27 -1.28 -7.79 1.19
C LEU A 27 -1.71 -8.99 0.33
N ALA A 28 -2.89 -9.56 0.55
CA ALA A 28 -3.42 -10.63 -0.31
C ALA A 28 -3.63 -10.13 -1.75
N SER A 29 -4.20 -8.94 -1.93
CA SER A 29 -4.35 -8.30 -3.24
C SER A 29 -3.00 -8.05 -3.91
N ALA A 30 -2.03 -7.46 -3.20
CA ALA A 30 -0.68 -7.23 -3.73
C ALA A 30 0.00 -8.54 -4.15
N CYS A 31 -0.05 -9.56 -3.29
CA CYS A 31 0.50 -10.88 -3.56
C CYS A 31 -0.13 -11.52 -4.80
N HIS A 32 -1.46 -11.50 -4.89
CA HIS A 32 -2.18 -12.07 -6.02
C HIS A 32 -1.90 -11.33 -7.34
N LEU A 33 -1.84 -10.00 -7.31
CA LEU A 33 -1.48 -9.20 -8.48
C LEU A 33 -0.08 -9.53 -8.99
N MET A 34 0.91 -9.62 -8.11
CA MET A 34 2.27 -9.97 -8.51
C MET A 34 2.38 -11.42 -9.04
N GLN A 35 1.58 -12.35 -8.50
CA GLN A 35 1.49 -13.71 -9.03
C GLN A 35 0.90 -13.73 -10.44
N LEU A 36 -0.19 -13.01 -10.68
CA LEU A 36 -0.80 -12.88 -12.01
C LEU A 36 0.14 -12.20 -13.00
N ALA A 37 0.83 -11.12 -12.58
CA ALA A 37 1.81 -10.43 -13.41
C ALA A 37 2.93 -11.38 -13.86
N LYS A 38 3.49 -12.16 -12.91
CA LYS A 38 4.49 -13.17 -13.20
C LYS A 38 3.99 -14.26 -14.16
N GLN A 39 2.74 -14.72 -14.01
CA GLN A 39 2.15 -15.74 -14.88
C GLN A 39 1.93 -15.26 -16.32
N ASN A 40 1.69 -13.96 -16.50
CA ASN A 40 1.43 -13.35 -17.80
C ASN A 40 2.65 -12.61 -18.37
N GLU A 41 3.83 -12.77 -17.76
CA GLU A 41 5.07 -12.09 -18.16
C GLU A 41 4.93 -10.56 -18.25
N LEU A 42 4.12 -10.00 -17.34
CA LEU A 42 3.89 -8.56 -17.22
C LEU A 42 4.82 -7.98 -16.16
N ASP A 43 5.50 -6.89 -16.50
CA ASP A 43 6.19 -6.05 -15.53
C ASP A 43 5.16 -5.12 -14.87
N LEU A 44 4.99 -5.21 -13.56
CA LEU A 44 3.97 -4.50 -12.81
C LEU A 44 4.58 -3.89 -11.54
N ASN A 45 4.48 -2.56 -11.42
CA ASN A 45 4.92 -1.82 -10.25
C ASN A 45 3.75 -1.61 -9.27
N VAL A 46 3.77 -2.37 -8.17
CA VAL A 46 2.76 -2.32 -7.11
C VAL A 46 3.36 -1.72 -5.84
N VAL A 47 2.75 -0.65 -5.34
CA VAL A 47 3.14 -0.03 -4.06
C VAL A 47 2.04 -0.26 -3.01
N VAL A 48 2.44 -0.75 -1.84
CA VAL A 48 1.57 -0.87 -0.66
C VAL A 48 1.99 0.17 0.36
N LEU A 49 1.07 1.05 0.74
CA LEU A 49 1.27 2.09 1.73
C LEU A 49 0.67 1.66 3.07
N GLU A 50 1.43 1.77 4.16
CA GLU A 50 0.95 1.50 5.51
C GLU A 50 1.28 2.68 6.42
N LYS A 51 0.33 3.02 7.31
CA LYS A 51 0.49 4.10 8.28
C LYS A 51 1.35 3.67 9.48
N ALA A 52 1.31 2.40 9.83
CA ALA A 52 2.12 1.82 10.90
C ALA A 52 3.62 1.97 10.63
N ALA A 53 4.41 1.98 11.70
CA ALA A 53 5.87 2.03 11.61
C ALA A 53 6.43 0.75 10.95
N ALA A 54 5.79 -0.39 11.21
CA ALA A 54 6.00 -1.64 10.51
C ALA A 54 4.66 -2.28 10.09
N VAL A 55 4.72 -3.11 9.05
CA VAL A 55 3.57 -3.92 8.63
C VAL A 55 3.09 -4.76 9.80
N GLY A 56 1.82 -4.60 10.18
CA GLY A 56 1.19 -5.35 11.26
C GLY A 56 0.98 -4.57 12.56
N ASP A 57 1.66 -3.45 12.83
CA ASP A 57 1.54 -2.78 14.14
C ASP A 57 0.14 -2.23 14.45
N HIS A 58 -0.68 -1.99 13.42
CA HIS A 58 -2.08 -1.57 13.59
C HIS A 58 -3.09 -2.71 13.38
N ILE A 59 -2.65 -3.95 13.20
CA ILE A 59 -3.55 -5.08 13.04
C ILE A 59 -3.96 -5.58 14.43
N LEU A 60 -5.26 -5.54 14.71
CA LEU A 60 -5.87 -6.19 15.88
C LEU A 60 -6.88 -7.22 15.38
N SER A 61 -6.74 -8.48 15.80
CA SER A 61 -7.63 -9.56 15.39
C SER A 61 -7.65 -10.69 16.43
N GLY A 62 -8.77 -11.42 16.49
CA GLY A 62 -8.82 -12.71 17.18
C GLY A 62 -8.18 -13.86 16.37
N ALA A 63 -7.86 -13.61 15.09
CA ALA A 63 -7.09 -14.50 14.20
C ALA A 63 -7.56 -15.96 14.15
N VAL A 64 -8.87 -16.21 14.16
CA VAL A 64 -9.44 -17.55 13.88
C VAL A 64 -9.58 -17.70 12.37
N ILE A 65 -8.72 -18.51 11.77
CA ILE A 65 -8.64 -18.72 10.32
C ILE A 65 -8.60 -20.25 10.04
N GLU A 66 -9.26 -20.69 8.96
CA GLU A 66 -9.26 -22.07 8.42
C GLU A 66 -8.40 -22.17 7.16
#